data_AF-A0A9P4VN16-F1
#
_entry.id   AF-A0A9P4VN16-F1
#
_cell.length_a   1.000
_cell.length_b   1.000
_cell.length_c   1.000
_cell.angle_alpha   90.00
_cell.angle_beta   90.00
_cell.angle_gamma   90.00
#
_symmetry.space_group_name_H-M   'P 1'
#
loop_
_entity.id
_entity.type
_entity.pdbx_description
1 polymer ?
#
loop_
_entity_poly.entity_id
_entity_poly.type
_entity_poly.pdbx_seq_one_letter_code
_entity_poly.pdbx_strand_id
1 'polypeptide(L)'
;MALNLTPGIAGTSIPHPRERRPMPEDDPENHLIKHLRVVKRMSWNGIVRHMNHERIKAGKEPSFTEAAVYGRFVRNGPRIAAREGDTDFDPRDYMHLRVKEKERRFLTGGGWGRGKMKDGEAEGDTFQEKWNARMDEILVEAYGEVTEELWVIVARRLADKTGMRFSAEGVAKRFHQI
;
A
#
# COMPACT_ATOMS: atom_id res chain seq x y z
N MET A 1 -35.18 -71.05 18.64
CA MET A 1 -35.63 -70.02 19.60
C MET A 1 -34.73 -68.81 19.43
N ALA A 2 -35.24 -67.73 18.84
CA ALA A 2 -34.50 -66.51 18.57
C ALA A 2 -34.75 -65.49 19.70
N LEU A 3 -33.69 -64.88 20.23
CA LEU A 3 -33.79 -63.72 21.11
C LEU A 3 -33.33 -62.48 20.33
N ASN A 4 -34.26 -61.54 20.16
CA ASN A 4 -34.05 -60.22 19.57
C ASN A 4 -33.33 -59.31 20.57
N LEU A 5 -32.20 -58.74 20.16
CA LEU A 5 -31.52 -57.64 20.84
C LEU A 5 -31.89 -56.31 20.15
N THR A 6 -32.39 -55.38 20.95
CA THR A 6 -32.80 -54.02 20.57
C THR A 6 -31.63 -53.12 20.14
N PRO A 7 -31.85 -52.16 19.22
CA PRO A 7 -30.83 -51.17 18.85
C PRO A 7 -30.67 -50.08 19.91
N GLY A 8 -29.40 -49.80 20.27
CA GLY A 8 -28.98 -48.76 21.19
C GLY A 8 -29.16 -47.34 20.65
N ILE A 9 -29.52 -46.46 21.57
CA ILE A 9 -29.90 -45.06 21.38
C ILE A 9 -28.70 -44.22 20.92
N ALA A 10 -28.97 -43.37 19.91
CA ALA A 10 -28.04 -42.45 19.28
C ALA A 10 -27.42 -41.46 20.30
N GLY A 11 -26.07 -41.36 20.28
CA GLY A 11 -25.32 -40.36 21.02
C GLY A 11 -25.52 -38.96 20.43
N THR A 12 -26.09 -38.06 21.23
CA THR A 12 -26.13 -36.62 20.96
C THR A 12 -24.74 -36.02 21.19
N SER A 13 -24.11 -35.53 20.12
CA SER A 13 -22.82 -34.83 20.20
C SER A 13 -23.01 -33.45 20.84
N ILE A 14 -22.25 -33.17 21.90
CA ILE A 14 -22.26 -31.87 22.56
C ILE A 14 -21.55 -30.87 21.61
N PRO A 15 -22.23 -29.78 21.19
CA PRO A 15 -21.61 -28.77 20.32
C PRO A 15 -20.45 -28.13 21.06
N HIS A 16 -19.24 -28.24 20.49
CA HIS A 16 -18.07 -27.58 21.05
C HIS A 16 -18.28 -26.05 20.98
N PRO A 17 -17.97 -25.31 22.06
CA PRO A 17 -18.05 -23.86 22.04
C PRO A 17 -17.15 -23.33 20.93
N ARG A 18 -17.74 -22.68 19.92
CA ARG A 18 -16.97 -22.07 18.83
C ARG A 18 -16.17 -20.92 19.42
N GLU A 19 -14.86 -21.09 19.52
CA GLU A 19 -13.95 -19.99 19.80
C GLU A 19 -14.23 -18.86 18.81
N ARG A 20 -14.54 -17.67 19.35
CA ARG A 20 -14.80 -16.51 18.51
C ARG A 20 -13.51 -16.20 17.76
N ARG A 21 -13.58 -16.18 16.42
CA ARG A 21 -12.43 -15.81 15.61
C ARG A 21 -11.97 -14.40 16.03
N PRO A 22 -10.66 -14.18 16.22
CA PRO A 22 -10.14 -12.85 16.53
C PRO A 22 -10.62 -11.88 15.46
N MET A 23 -11.04 -10.69 15.89
CA MET A 23 -11.57 -9.70 14.96
C MET A 23 -10.45 -9.26 14.01
N PRO A 24 -10.73 -9.12 12.71
CA PRO A 24 -9.72 -8.66 11.75
C PRO A 24 -9.11 -7.30 12.11
N GLU A 25 -9.82 -6.47 12.88
CA GLU A 25 -9.31 -5.17 13.35
C GLU A 25 -8.26 -5.30 14.46
N ASP A 26 -8.11 -6.45 15.12
CA ASP A 26 -7.10 -6.67 16.17
C ASP A 26 -5.78 -7.23 15.64
N ASP A 27 -5.74 -7.62 14.37
CA ASP A 27 -4.53 -8.14 13.73
C ASP A 27 -3.51 -7.00 13.52
N PRO A 28 -2.33 -7.05 14.16
CA PRO A 28 -1.32 -5.99 14.07
C PRO A 28 -0.79 -5.79 12.65
N GLU A 29 -0.83 -6.83 11.79
CA GLU A 29 -0.42 -6.71 10.40
C GLU A 29 -1.38 -5.78 9.62
N ASN A 30 -2.67 -5.76 9.95
CA ASN A 30 -3.65 -4.89 9.30
C ASN A 30 -3.47 -3.42 9.70
N HIS A 31 -3.13 -3.15 10.97
CA HIS A 31 -2.75 -1.83 11.46
C HIS A 31 -1.50 -1.31 10.75
N LEU A 32 -0.49 -2.17 10.64
CA LEU A 32 0.75 -1.84 9.96
C LEU A 32 0.49 -1.50 8.48
N ILE A 33 -0.32 -2.30 7.78
CA ILE A 33 -0.69 -2.02 6.38
C ILE A 33 -1.37 -0.64 6.26
N LYS A 34 -2.34 -0.32 7.13
CA LYS A 34 -2.99 0.99 7.14
C LYS A 34 -1.96 2.11 7.36
N HIS A 35 -1.12 1.99 8.37
CA HIS A 35 -0.11 2.98 8.71
C HIS A 35 0.89 3.22 7.56
N LEU A 36 1.43 2.15 6.96
CA LEU A 36 2.38 2.26 5.86
C LEU A 36 1.75 2.90 4.62
N ARG A 37 0.47 2.64 4.35
CA ARG A 37 -0.24 3.22 3.21
C ARG A 37 -0.63 4.69 3.43
N VAL A 38 -1.22 5.00 4.58
CA VAL A 38 -1.84 6.31 4.85
C VAL A 38 -0.80 7.31 5.34
N VAL A 39 0.01 6.91 6.33
CA VAL A 39 0.97 7.79 6.98
C VAL A 39 2.27 7.82 6.19
N LYS A 40 2.85 6.67 5.88
CA LYS A 40 4.12 6.60 5.14
C LYS A 40 3.98 6.71 3.62
N ARG A 41 2.74 6.75 3.10
CA ARG A 41 2.43 6.89 1.66
C ARG A 41 3.15 5.87 0.76
N MET A 42 3.43 4.67 1.27
CA MET A 42 4.12 3.61 0.51
C MET A 42 3.23 3.04 -0.59
N SER A 43 3.84 2.62 -1.71
CA SER A 43 3.17 1.81 -2.74
C SER A 43 2.85 0.42 -2.21
N TRP A 44 1.88 -0.30 -2.80
CA TRP A 44 1.57 -1.67 -2.35
C TRP A 44 2.76 -2.61 -2.46
N ASN A 45 3.52 -2.53 -3.55
CA ASN A 45 4.78 -3.27 -3.70
C ASN A 45 5.78 -2.92 -2.58
N GLY A 46 5.91 -1.63 -2.24
CA GLY A 46 6.77 -1.18 -1.14
C GLY A 46 6.34 -1.74 0.21
N ILE A 47 5.03 -1.78 0.49
CA ILE A 47 4.47 -2.38 1.71
C ILE A 47 4.78 -3.88 1.75
N VAL A 48 4.57 -4.61 0.65
CA VAL A 48 4.88 -6.04 0.56
C VAL A 48 6.36 -6.31 0.86
N ARG A 49 7.27 -5.56 0.22
CA ARG A 49 8.72 -5.67 0.47
C ARG A 49 9.04 -5.44 1.94
N HIS A 50 8.47 -4.39 2.54
CA HIS A 50 8.69 -4.08 3.95
C HIS A 50 8.20 -5.20 4.88
N MET A 51 6.96 -5.66 4.71
CA MET A 51 6.39 -6.70 5.57
C MET A 51 7.11 -8.04 5.42
N ASN A 52 7.43 -8.45 4.18
CA ASN A 52 8.19 -9.67 3.95
C ASN A 52 9.63 -9.57 4.48
N HIS A 53 10.27 -8.41 4.41
CA HIS A 53 11.58 -8.18 5.01
C HIS A 53 11.54 -8.37 6.55
N GLU A 54 10.54 -7.78 7.23
CA GLU A 54 10.36 -7.97 8.67
C GLU A 54 10.07 -9.43 9.04
N ARG A 55 9.30 -10.16 8.20
CA ARG A 55 9.07 -11.60 8.39
C ARG A 55 10.35 -12.42 8.25
N ILE A 56 11.15 -12.17 7.22
CA ILE A 56 12.44 -12.84 7.01
C ILE A 56 13.38 -12.57 8.19
N LYS A 57 13.44 -11.33 8.67
CA LYS A 57 14.22 -10.94 9.85
C LYS A 57 13.77 -11.67 11.12
N ALA A 58 12.48 -11.95 11.23
CA ALA A 58 11.89 -12.75 12.31
C ALA A 58 11.98 -14.28 12.07
N GLY A 59 12.68 -14.75 11.04
CA GLY A 59 12.81 -16.18 10.71
C GLY A 59 11.54 -16.81 10.13
N LYS A 60 10.60 -16.01 9.63
CA LYS A 60 9.35 -16.47 9.01
C LYS A 60 9.45 -16.39 7.48
N GLU A 61 8.71 -17.26 6.81
CA GLU A 61 8.60 -17.22 5.35
C GLU A 61 7.87 -15.95 4.86
N PRO A 62 8.32 -15.35 3.75
CA PRO A 62 7.65 -14.22 3.12
C PRO A 62 6.33 -14.68 2.50
N SER A 63 5.21 -14.28 3.10
CA SER A 63 3.87 -14.75 2.70
C SER A 63 3.01 -13.64 2.10
N PHE A 64 3.46 -12.39 2.11
CA PHE A 64 2.67 -11.28 1.60
C PHE A 64 2.83 -11.12 0.09
N THR A 65 1.69 -10.99 -0.59
CA THR A 65 1.59 -10.56 -1.98
C THR A 65 0.88 -9.21 -2.06
N GLU A 66 1.03 -8.48 -3.17
CA GLU A 66 0.35 -7.19 -3.34
C GLU A 66 -1.17 -7.32 -3.24
N ALA A 67 -1.73 -8.35 -3.88
CA ALA A 67 -3.16 -8.64 -3.80
C ALA A 67 -3.64 -8.91 -2.37
N ALA A 68 -2.84 -9.64 -1.57
CA ALA A 68 -3.16 -9.93 -0.17
C ALA A 68 -3.15 -8.65 0.68
N VAL A 69 -2.12 -7.81 0.53
CA VAL A 69 -2.00 -6.53 1.24
C VAL A 69 -3.13 -5.58 0.85
N TYR A 70 -3.38 -5.42 -0.44
CA TYR A 70 -4.45 -4.57 -0.98
C TYR A 70 -5.82 -5.02 -0.45
N GLY A 71 -6.13 -6.31 -0.55
CA GLY A 71 -7.41 -6.86 -0.08
C GLY A 71 -7.60 -6.69 1.43
N ARG A 72 -6.54 -6.82 2.22
CA ARG A 72 -6.57 -6.54 3.67
C ARG A 72 -6.84 -5.07 3.95
N PHE A 73 -6.17 -4.16 3.25
CA PHE A 73 -6.38 -2.72 3.40
C PHE A 73 -7.84 -2.32 3.10
N VAL A 74 -8.38 -2.77 1.96
CA VAL A 74 -9.74 -2.40 1.53
C VAL A 74 -10.80 -2.91 2.50
N ARG A 75 -10.64 -4.14 3.02
CA ARG A 75 -11.61 -4.74 3.95
C ARG A 75 -11.50 -4.21 5.38
N ASN A 76 -10.28 -4.04 5.88
CA ASN A 76 -10.02 -3.79 7.30
C ASN A 76 -9.68 -2.32 7.58
N GLY A 77 -9.11 -1.60 6.62
CA GLY A 77 -8.76 -0.19 6.74
C GLY A 77 -9.89 0.71 7.25
N PRO A 78 -11.11 0.68 6.65
CA PRO A 78 -12.20 1.51 7.13
C PRO A 78 -12.70 1.12 8.53
N ARG A 79 -12.61 -0.17 8.90
CA ARG A 79 -12.98 -0.63 10.25
C ARG A 79 -11.98 -0.17 11.30
N ILE A 80 -10.69 -0.24 10.97
CA ILE A 80 -9.60 0.28 11.81
C ILE A 80 -9.73 1.80 11.96
N ALA A 81 -9.98 2.52 10.88
CA ALA A 81 -10.20 3.97 10.91
C ALA A 81 -11.38 4.38 11.78
N ALA A 82 -12.54 3.72 11.63
CA ALA A 82 -13.69 3.98 12.47
C ALA A 82 -13.40 3.76 13.96
N ARG A 83 -12.62 2.72 14.30
CA ARG A 83 -12.20 2.44 15.69
C ARG A 83 -11.23 3.48 16.25
N GLU A 84 -10.35 4.01 15.40
CA GLU A 84 -9.42 5.08 15.75
C GLU A 84 -10.07 6.48 15.80
N GLY A 85 -11.36 6.59 15.43
CA GLY A 85 -12.09 7.85 15.39
C GLY A 85 -11.85 8.67 14.12
N ASP A 86 -11.25 8.07 13.09
CA ASP A 86 -11.03 8.70 11.78
C ASP A 86 -12.27 8.53 10.91
N THR A 87 -13.20 9.50 11.02
CA THR A 87 -14.50 9.49 10.33
C THR A 87 -14.41 9.87 8.85
N ASP A 88 -13.33 10.51 8.44
CA ASP A 88 -13.14 11.02 7.08
C ASP A 88 -12.35 10.05 6.19
N PHE A 89 -12.03 8.86 6.71
CA PHE A 89 -11.30 7.85 5.97
C PHE A 89 -12.15 7.21 4.87
N ASP A 90 -11.88 7.58 3.60
CA ASP A 90 -12.35 6.84 2.44
C ASP A 90 -11.25 5.92 1.89
N PRO A 91 -11.41 4.58 1.90
CA PRO A 91 -10.46 3.66 1.29
C PRO A 91 -10.18 3.98 -0.19
N ARG A 92 -11.16 4.55 -0.91
CA ARG A 92 -11.06 4.89 -2.33
C ARG A 92 -9.99 5.94 -2.62
N ASP A 93 -9.71 6.83 -1.67
CA ASP A 93 -8.63 7.82 -1.79
C ASP A 93 -7.25 7.17 -1.92
N TYR A 94 -7.13 5.93 -1.46
CA TYR A 94 -5.90 5.17 -1.44
C TYR A 94 -5.91 4.01 -2.45
N MET A 95 -7.00 3.82 -3.20
CA MET A 95 -7.13 2.82 -4.26
C MET A 95 -6.66 3.38 -5.61
N HIS A 96 -6.12 2.53 -6.47
CA HIS A 96 -5.72 2.89 -7.84
C HIS A 96 -6.90 3.20 -8.78
N LEU A 97 -8.13 2.98 -8.31
CA LEU A 97 -9.35 3.24 -9.05
C LEU A 97 -9.81 4.70 -8.94
N ARG A 98 -8.87 5.66 -9.09
CA ARG A 98 -9.25 7.03 -9.41
C ARG A 98 -9.65 7.07 -10.87
N VAL A 99 -10.90 6.69 -11.15
CA VAL A 99 -11.60 7.17 -12.34
C VAL A 99 -11.57 8.69 -12.20
N LYS A 100 -10.74 9.37 -13.00
CA LYS A 100 -10.77 10.83 -13.10
C LYS A 100 -12.23 11.19 -13.27
N GLU A 101 -12.78 12.03 -12.39
CA GLU A 101 -14.22 12.32 -12.33
C GLU A 101 -14.81 12.81 -13.67
N LYS A 102 -13.95 13.21 -14.62
CA LYS A 102 -14.30 13.44 -16.04
C LYS A 102 -14.82 12.20 -16.80
N GLU A 103 -14.40 10.98 -16.49
CA GLU A 103 -14.88 9.75 -17.15
C GLU A 103 -16.20 9.23 -16.58
N ARG A 104 -16.55 9.61 -15.34
CA ARG A 104 -17.81 9.16 -14.71
C ARG A 104 -19.05 9.70 -15.42
N ARG A 105 -18.95 10.83 -16.13
CA ARG A 105 -20.03 11.38 -16.95
C ARG A 105 -20.26 10.64 -18.28
N PHE A 106 -19.33 9.77 -18.70
CA PHE A 106 -19.48 8.97 -19.93
C PHE A 106 -19.93 7.53 -19.70
N LEU A 107 -19.92 7.03 -18.45
CA LEU A 107 -20.19 5.62 -18.13
C LEU A 107 -21.47 5.39 -17.32
N THR A 108 -22.25 6.43 -16.98
CA THR A 108 -23.61 6.26 -16.45
C THR A 108 -24.61 6.02 -17.57
N GLY A 109 -24.42 4.89 -18.25
CA GLY A 109 -25.29 4.36 -19.28
C GLY A 109 -25.23 2.84 -19.27
N GLY A 110 -25.76 2.22 -18.21
CA GLY A 110 -26.18 0.82 -18.25
C GLY A 110 -25.39 -0.17 -17.39
N GLY A 111 -26.11 -0.78 -16.46
CA GLY A 111 -26.20 -2.25 -16.42
C GLY A 111 -25.18 -2.99 -15.55
N TRP A 112 -25.67 -3.46 -14.41
CA TRP A 112 -25.16 -4.64 -13.73
C TRP A 112 -25.21 -5.83 -14.71
N GLY A 113 -24.04 -6.29 -15.17
CA GLY A 113 -23.90 -7.37 -16.14
C GLY A 113 -22.91 -8.43 -15.69
N ARG A 114 -23.44 -9.56 -15.22
CA ARG A 114 -22.73 -10.80 -14.91
C ARG A 114 -21.99 -11.29 -16.17
N GLY A 115 -20.67 -11.12 -16.23
CA GLY A 115 -19.83 -11.54 -17.35
C GLY A 115 -18.98 -12.76 -17.02
N LYS A 116 -19.25 -13.86 -17.72
CA LYS A 116 -18.56 -15.15 -17.68
C LYS A 116 -17.06 -14.97 -18.00
N MET A 117 -16.16 -15.26 -17.07
CA MET A 117 -14.72 -15.23 -17.32
C MET A 117 -14.35 -16.39 -18.26
N LYS A 118 -13.72 -16.05 -19.39
CA LYS A 118 -13.04 -17.00 -20.28
C LYS A 118 -11.55 -16.84 -19.99
N ASP A 119 -10.90 -17.96 -19.72
CA ASP A 119 -9.48 -18.02 -19.37
C ASP A 119 -8.63 -17.31 -20.43
N GLY A 120 -7.81 -16.36 -19.97
CA GLY A 120 -6.97 -15.53 -20.81
C GLY A 120 -6.06 -14.70 -19.92
N GLU A 121 -4.83 -15.16 -19.80
CA GLU A 121 -3.63 -14.54 -19.24
C GLU A 121 -3.77 -13.03 -19.00
N ALA A 122 -3.91 -12.64 -17.72
CA ALA A 122 -3.72 -11.27 -17.31
C ALA A 122 -2.21 -11.00 -17.28
N GLU A 123 -1.66 -10.61 -18.43
CA GLU A 123 -0.38 -9.91 -18.51
C GLU A 123 -0.38 -8.79 -17.46
N GLY A 124 0.65 -8.80 -16.61
CA GLY A 124 0.86 -7.74 -15.64
C GLY A 124 0.96 -6.41 -16.38
N ASP A 125 -0.02 -5.54 -16.14
CA ASP A 125 -0.01 -4.15 -16.59
C ASP A 125 1.19 -3.45 -15.94
N THR A 126 2.32 -3.60 -16.60
CA THR A 126 3.57 -2.93 -16.25
C THR A 126 3.32 -1.50 -16.65
N PHE A 127 3.03 -0.64 -15.67
CA PHE A 127 2.79 0.78 -15.87
C PHE A 127 4.04 1.39 -16.50
N GLN A 128 4.14 1.33 -17.83
CA GLN A 128 5.14 2.05 -18.59
C GLN A 128 4.69 3.50 -18.52
N GLU A 129 5.28 4.24 -17.58
CA GLU A 129 5.19 5.68 -17.53
C GLU A 129 5.62 6.21 -18.91
N LYS A 130 4.64 6.59 -19.73
CA LYS A 130 4.88 7.03 -21.09
C LYS A 130 5.39 8.46 -21.05
N TRP A 131 6.70 8.58 -20.90
CA TRP A 131 7.43 9.84 -21.00
C TRP A 131 7.13 10.52 -22.34
N ASN A 132 6.99 11.83 -22.30
CA ASN A 132 6.83 12.67 -23.47
C ASN A 132 7.67 13.93 -23.31
N ALA A 133 7.95 14.61 -24.42
CA ALA A 133 8.85 15.77 -24.45
C ALA A 133 8.47 16.86 -23.43
N ARG A 134 7.18 17.06 -23.16
CA ARG A 134 6.72 18.04 -22.17
C ARG A 134 7.05 17.61 -20.73
N MET A 135 7.00 16.31 -20.43
CA MET A 135 7.42 15.78 -19.12
C MET A 135 8.93 15.89 -18.95
N ASP A 136 9.70 15.70 -20.02
CA ASP A 136 11.15 15.91 -20.00
C ASP A 136 11.50 17.38 -19.73
N GLU A 137 10.79 18.32 -20.36
CA GLU A 137 10.93 19.75 -20.09
C GLU A 137 10.64 20.11 -18.63
N ILE A 138 9.53 19.61 -18.08
CA ILE A 138 9.15 19.82 -16.68
C ILE A 138 10.16 19.18 -15.73
N LEU A 139 10.72 18.02 -16.08
CA LEU A 139 11.75 17.37 -15.30
C LEU A 139 13.03 18.21 -15.22
N VAL A 140 13.45 18.79 -16.36
CA VAL A 140 14.62 19.67 -16.42
C VAL A 140 14.40 20.94 -15.61
N GLU A 141 13.20 21.53 -15.68
CA GLU A 141 12.82 22.71 -14.88
C GLU A 141 12.86 22.39 -13.38
N ALA A 142 12.20 21.31 -12.95
CA ALA A 142 12.19 20.88 -11.55
C ALA A 142 13.59 20.53 -11.04
N TYR A 143 14.44 19.93 -11.88
CA TYR A 143 15.84 19.66 -11.52
C TYR A 143 16.62 20.96 -11.34
N GLY A 144 16.41 21.96 -12.20
CA GLY A 144 17.03 23.28 -12.09
C GLY A 144 16.73 23.95 -10.74
N GLU A 145 15.45 24.02 -10.37
CA GLU A 145 15.00 24.60 -9.09
C GLU A 145 15.66 23.93 -7.87
N VAL A 146 15.63 22.61 -7.84
CA VAL A 146 16.22 21.83 -6.74
C VAL A 146 17.73 22.01 -6.68
N THR A 147 18.40 22.14 -7.82
CA THR A 147 19.85 22.29 -7.87
C THR A 147 20.29 23.63 -7.28
N GLU A 148 19.53 24.71 -7.49
CA GLU A 148 19.81 26.00 -6.87
C GLU A 148 19.61 25.95 -5.34
N GLU A 149 18.50 25.37 -4.88
CA GLU A 149 18.24 25.20 -3.45
C GLU A 149 19.27 24.28 -2.77
N LEU A 150 19.70 23.22 -3.47
CA LEU A 150 20.69 22.27 -2.99
C LEU A 150 21.98 22.99 -2.57
N TRP A 151 22.53 23.85 -3.43
CA TRP A 151 23.80 24.50 -3.14
C TRP A 151 23.71 25.52 -1.99
N VAL A 152 22.54 26.14 -1.80
CA VAL A 152 22.27 26.98 -0.62
C VAL A 152 22.31 26.14 0.66
N ILE A 153 21.68 24.96 0.64
CA ILE A 153 21.68 24.02 1.78
C ILE A 153 23.11 23.51 2.04
N VAL A 154 23.83 23.10 1.00
CA VAL A 154 25.20 22.60 1.13
C VAL A 154 26.13 23.68 1.68
N ALA A 155 26.03 24.92 1.20
CA ALA A 155 26.82 26.03 1.71
C ALA A 155 26.54 26.31 3.20
N ARG A 156 25.27 26.26 3.62
CA ARG A 156 24.89 26.39 5.04
C ARG A 156 25.49 25.25 5.87
N ARG A 157 25.35 24.01 5.43
CA ARG A 157 25.90 22.84 6.15
C ARG A 157 27.43 22.86 6.22
N LEU A 158 28.09 23.35 5.18
CA LEU A 158 29.55 23.52 5.16
C LEU A 158 29.98 24.63 6.12
N ALA A 159 29.20 25.71 6.21
CA ALA A 159 29.43 26.77 7.17
C ALA A 159 29.28 26.29 8.62
N ASP A 160 28.25 25.49 8.91
CA ASP A 160 28.05 24.89 10.24
C ASP A 160 29.26 24.03 10.67
N LYS A 161 29.89 23.33 9.73
CA LYS A 161 31.01 22.42 10.01
C LYS A 161 32.37 23.10 10.12
N THR A 162 32.57 24.21 9.43
CA THR A 162 33.89 24.87 9.32
C THR A 162 33.96 26.22 10.03
N GLY A 163 32.81 26.78 10.42
CA GLY A 163 32.70 28.12 10.99
C GLY A 163 32.87 29.26 9.97
N MET A 164 33.04 28.95 8.69
CA MET A 164 33.26 29.94 7.62
C MET A 164 32.03 30.08 6.72
N ARG A 165 31.72 31.29 6.27
CA ARG A 165 30.60 31.51 5.34
C ARG A 165 31.03 31.20 3.91
N PHE A 166 30.19 30.43 3.19
CA PHE A 166 30.38 30.14 1.78
C PHE A 166 29.17 30.61 0.97
N SER A 167 29.40 31.05 -0.27
CA SER A 167 28.32 31.26 -1.23
C SER A 167 27.94 29.93 -1.89
N ALA A 168 26.66 29.76 -2.22
CA ALA A 168 26.15 28.58 -2.94
C ALA A 168 26.92 28.35 -4.25
N GLU A 169 27.13 29.41 -5.05
CA GLU A 169 27.89 29.36 -6.30
C GLU A 169 29.34 28.91 -6.10
N GLY A 170 30.00 29.40 -5.05
CA GLY A 170 31.39 29.05 -4.76
C GLY A 170 31.54 27.57 -4.39
N VAL A 171 30.58 27.05 -3.62
CA VAL A 171 30.53 25.64 -3.23
C VAL A 171 30.22 24.75 -4.43
N ALA A 172 29.22 25.12 -5.24
CA ALA A 172 28.87 24.40 -6.46
C ALA A 172 30.07 24.32 -7.42
N LYS A 173 30.73 25.45 -7.67
CA LYS A 173 31.93 25.52 -8.53
C LYS A 173 33.06 24.66 -7.99
N ARG A 174 33.31 24.71 -6.67
CA ARG A 174 34.36 23.90 -6.06
C ARG A 174 34.06 22.41 -6.13
N PHE A 175 32.81 22.00 -5.94
CA PHE A 175 32.40 20.61 -6.00
C PHE A 175 32.63 20.00 -7.39
N HIS A 176 32.32 20.73 -8.47
CA HIS A 176 32.55 20.26 -9.84
C HIS A 176 34.02 20.25 -10.28
N GLN A 177 34.93 20.78 -9.45
CA GLN A 177 36.38 20.78 -9.69
C GLN A 177 37.13 19.69 -8.90
N ILE A 178 36.43 18.99 -8.01
CA ILE A 178 36.95 17.86 -7.22
C ILE A 178 36.58 16.58 -7.98
#